data_AF-A0A969INH4-F1
#
_entry.id   AF-A0A969INH4-F1
#
_cell.length_a   1.000
_cell.length_b   1.000
_cell.length_c   1.000
_cell.angle_alpha   90.00
_cell.angle_beta   90.00
_cell.angle_gamma   90.00
#
_symmetry.space_group_name_H-M   'P 1'
#
loop_
_entity.id
_entity.type
_entity.pdbx_description
1 polymer ?
#
loop_
_entity_poly.entity_id
_entity_poly.type
_entity_poly.pdbx_seq_one_letter_code
_entity_poly.pdbx_strand_id
1 'polypeptide(L)'
;MYSQLLPTSAPDKKAIEEGRAGFYEHPGINRLNIPNFGTEAITIFPNISIQPLANGYLFYQFWPLSHDRMRTEVRIYGRNKPRNVREEFAMAHTLAATRDVVVEDMAMCRLQQIGLRSGGKTHQNFGQNEPLLRMFMRDYEAFLAGGGMTPRADLADVQV
;
A
#
# COMPACT_ATOMS: atom_id res chain seq x y z
N MET A 1 -4.98 3.97 -23.16
CA MET A 1 -5.25 2.83 -22.29
C MET A 1 -5.85 3.40 -21.00
N TYR A 2 -7.17 3.34 -20.83
CA TYR A 2 -7.79 3.80 -19.58
C TYR A 2 -7.38 2.82 -18.49
N SER A 3 -6.59 3.28 -17.53
CA SER A 3 -6.34 2.56 -16.30
C SER A 3 -7.70 2.24 -15.68
N GLN A 4 -8.04 0.96 -15.58
CA GLN A 4 -9.17 0.50 -14.77
C GLN A 4 -8.78 0.66 -13.30
N LEU A 5 -8.62 1.91 -12.87
CA LEU A 5 -8.68 2.26 -11.47
C LEU A 5 -10.03 1.76 -10.98
N LEU A 6 -10.04 0.96 -9.91
CA LEU A 6 -11.27 0.55 -9.27
C LEU A 6 -12.10 1.82 -8.97
N PRO A 7 -13.44 1.78 -8.97
CA PRO A 7 -14.27 2.95 -8.65
C PRO A 7 -13.93 3.60 -7.30
N THR A 8 -13.24 2.86 -6.41
CA THR A 8 -12.75 3.28 -5.10
C THR A 8 -11.38 3.97 -5.11
N SER A 9 -10.71 3.96 -6.26
CA SER A 9 -9.37 4.48 -6.47
C SER A 9 -9.37 5.95 -6.88
N ALA A 10 -10.41 6.48 -7.51
CA ALA A 10 -10.50 7.91 -7.82
C ALA A 10 -11.27 8.66 -6.73
N PRO A 11 -10.95 9.93 -6.44
CA PRO A 11 -11.71 10.71 -5.48
C PRO A 11 -13.14 10.91 -6.01
N ASP A 12 -14.14 10.44 -5.27
CA ASP A 12 -15.54 10.74 -5.57
C ASP A 12 -15.79 12.22 -5.27
N LYS A 13 -15.72 13.06 -6.31
CA LYS A 13 -15.90 14.52 -6.21
C LYS A 13 -17.23 14.89 -5.55
N LYS A 14 -18.29 14.13 -5.84
CA LYS A 14 -19.61 14.37 -5.26
C LYS A 14 -19.60 14.01 -3.76
N ALA A 15 -18.90 12.96 -3.36
CA ALA A 15 -18.72 12.65 -1.94
C ALA A 15 -17.87 13.71 -1.21
N ILE A 16 -16.85 14.28 -1.86
CA ILE A 16 -16.06 15.41 -1.32
C ILE A 16 -16.97 16.62 -1.08
N GLU A 17 -17.72 17.04 -2.09
CA GLU A 17 -18.66 18.18 -2.00
C GLU A 17 -19.71 17.99 -0.89
N GLU A 18 -20.14 16.76 -0.65
CA GLU A 18 -21.10 16.42 0.40
C GLU A 18 -20.45 16.17 1.79
N GLY A 19 -19.14 16.41 1.96
CA GLY A 19 -18.40 16.21 3.22
C GLY A 19 -18.24 14.73 3.63
N ARG A 20 -18.49 13.82 2.70
CA ARG A 20 -18.46 12.36 2.89
C ARG A 20 -17.14 11.73 2.47
N ALA A 21 -16.22 12.47 1.87
CA ALA A 21 -14.94 11.92 1.47
C ALA A 21 -14.13 11.45 2.68
N GLY A 22 -13.49 10.29 2.52
CA GLY A 22 -12.78 9.61 3.60
C GLY A 22 -11.39 10.19 3.83
N PHE A 23 -10.44 9.30 4.09
CA PHE A 23 -9.04 9.61 4.37
C PHE A 23 -8.34 10.45 3.26
N TYR A 24 -8.91 10.49 2.06
CA TYR A 24 -8.46 11.30 0.93
C TYR A 24 -8.41 12.82 1.20
N GLU A 25 -9.22 13.35 2.11
CA GLU A 25 -9.23 14.80 2.43
C GLU A 25 -8.15 15.20 3.44
N HIS A 26 -7.42 14.25 4.04
CA HIS A 26 -6.41 14.58 5.02
C HIS A 26 -5.25 15.36 4.36
N PRO A 27 -4.84 16.55 4.89
CA PRO A 27 -3.82 17.40 4.25
C PRO A 27 -2.48 16.71 3.98
N GLY A 28 -2.18 15.65 4.73
CA GLY A 28 -0.98 14.84 4.57
C GLY A 28 -1.02 13.82 3.42
N ILE A 29 -2.18 13.53 2.82
CA ILE A 29 -2.34 12.45 1.82
C ILE A 29 -2.12 12.96 0.40
N ASN A 30 -2.74 14.07 0.01
CA ASN A 30 -2.48 14.71 -1.30
C ASN A 30 -1.95 16.14 -1.12
N ARG A 31 -0.84 16.30 -0.39
CA ARG A 31 -0.27 17.62 -0.06
C ARG A 31 -0.03 18.52 -1.27
N LEU A 32 0.26 17.92 -2.43
CA LEU A 32 0.57 18.63 -3.68
C LEU A 32 -0.66 18.86 -4.56
N ASN A 33 -1.86 18.46 -4.14
CA ASN A 33 -3.11 18.58 -4.89
C ASN A 33 -3.01 18.05 -6.32
N ILE A 34 -2.38 16.89 -6.50
CA ILE A 34 -2.18 16.29 -7.81
C ILE A 34 -3.55 15.92 -8.40
N PRO A 35 -3.87 16.34 -9.64
CA PRO A 35 -5.11 15.96 -10.31
C PRO A 35 -5.12 14.45 -10.57
N ASN A 36 -6.29 13.79 -10.40
CA ASN A 36 -6.44 12.33 -10.50
C ASN A 36 -5.57 11.54 -9.50
N PHE A 37 -5.37 12.08 -8.30
CA PHE A 37 -4.75 11.36 -7.20
C PHE A 37 -5.60 10.14 -6.85
N GLY A 38 -5.10 8.95 -7.18
CA GLY A 38 -5.92 7.76 -7.05
C GLY A 38 -5.13 6.47 -6.89
N THR A 39 -5.20 5.91 -5.68
CA THR A 39 -4.43 4.76 -5.19
C THR A 39 -3.00 5.11 -4.80
N GLU A 40 -2.81 5.39 -3.52
CA GLU A 40 -1.49 5.44 -2.90
C GLU A 40 -1.28 4.17 -2.06
N ALA A 41 -0.04 3.69 -1.98
CA ALA A 41 0.37 2.70 -1.00
C ALA A 41 1.49 3.29 -0.15
N ILE A 42 1.20 3.46 1.13
CA ILE A 42 2.12 4.04 2.10
C ILE A 42 2.77 2.88 2.85
N THR A 43 4.05 2.65 2.62
CA THR A 43 4.82 1.63 3.36
C THR A 43 5.49 2.27 4.57
N ILE A 44 5.23 1.71 5.75
CA ILE A 44 5.91 2.06 6.98
C ILE A 44 6.82 0.88 7.34
N PHE A 45 8.13 1.12 7.25
CA PHE A 45 9.14 0.14 7.62
C PHE A 45 8.95 -0.28 9.10
N PRO A 46 9.06 -1.59 9.43
CA PRO A 46 9.55 -2.66 8.56
C PRO A 46 8.48 -3.41 7.78
N ASN A 47 7.21 -3.37 8.20
CA ASN A 47 6.26 -4.39 7.77
C ASN A 47 4.79 -3.96 7.66
N ILE A 48 4.52 -2.65 7.62
CA ILE A 48 3.17 -2.12 7.50
C ILE A 48 2.99 -1.48 6.12
N SER A 49 1.83 -1.70 5.50
CA SER A 49 1.40 -0.92 4.34
C SER A 49 -0.03 -0.43 4.54
N ILE A 50 -0.30 0.82 4.16
CA ILE A 50 -1.61 1.45 4.23
C ILE A 50 -2.00 1.87 2.82
N GLN A 51 -3.18 1.46 2.36
CA GLN A 51 -3.73 1.90 1.08
C GLN A 51 -5.04 2.65 1.32
N PRO A 52 -5.07 3.98 1.14
CA PRO A 52 -6.28 4.78 1.21
C PRO A 52 -7.31 4.35 0.15
N LEU A 53 -8.58 4.30 0.57
CA LEU A 53 -9.75 4.05 -0.28
C LEU A 53 -10.74 5.20 -0.15
N ALA A 54 -11.63 5.39 -1.13
CA ALA A 54 -12.57 6.52 -1.14
C ALA A 54 -13.36 6.66 0.19
N ASN A 55 -13.70 5.52 0.81
CA ASN A 55 -14.53 5.43 2.01
C ASN A 55 -13.82 4.75 3.20
N GLY A 56 -12.49 4.73 3.22
CA GLY A 56 -11.75 3.98 4.23
C GLY A 56 -10.27 3.78 3.90
N TYR A 57 -9.69 2.71 4.41
CA TYR A 57 -8.35 2.27 4.04
C TYR A 57 -8.16 0.77 4.26
N LEU A 58 -7.19 0.21 3.55
CA LEU A 58 -6.65 -1.11 3.79
C LEU A 58 -5.43 -0.99 4.68
N PHE A 59 -5.34 -1.87 5.66
CA PHE A 59 -4.21 -1.98 6.56
C PHE A 59 -3.57 -3.35 6.41
N TYR A 60 -2.37 -3.39 5.86
CA TYR A 60 -1.57 -4.57 5.65
C TYR A 60 -0.51 -4.69 6.74
N GLN A 61 -0.34 -5.91 7.25
CA GLN A 61 0.81 -6.27 8.08
C GLN A 61 1.44 -7.54 7.53
N PHE A 62 2.77 -7.51 7.41
CA PHE A 62 3.57 -8.59 6.87
C PHE A 62 4.40 -9.21 8.01
N TRP A 63 4.07 -10.43 8.44
CA TRP A 63 4.73 -11.08 9.55
C TRP A 63 5.67 -12.19 9.05
N PRO A 64 7.00 -12.03 9.13
CA PRO A 64 7.93 -13.08 8.78
C PRO A 64 7.74 -14.30 9.69
N LEU A 65 7.67 -15.50 9.11
CA LEU A 65 7.56 -16.77 9.84
C LEU A 65 8.82 -17.62 9.69
N SER A 66 9.40 -17.65 8.49
CA SER A 66 10.71 -18.21 8.17
C SER A 66 11.32 -17.47 6.99
N HIS A 67 12.56 -17.79 6.61
CA HIS A 67 13.25 -17.17 5.48
C HIS A 67 12.48 -17.25 4.14
N ASP A 68 11.52 -18.18 4.02
CA ASP A 68 10.70 -18.43 2.84
C ASP A 68 9.18 -18.39 3.09
N ARG A 69 8.75 -17.95 4.28
CA ARG A 69 7.33 -17.90 4.66
C ARG A 69 6.98 -16.63 5.42
N MET A 70 5.80 -16.11 5.12
CA MET A 70 5.25 -14.90 5.70
C MET A 70 3.75 -15.05 5.90
N ARG A 71 3.22 -14.47 6.98
CA ARG A 71 1.77 -14.29 7.17
C ARG A 71 1.40 -12.85 6.81
N THR A 72 0.53 -12.70 5.83
CA THR A 72 -0.05 -11.39 5.47
C THR A 72 -1.40 -11.25 6.16
N GLU A 73 -1.56 -10.21 6.96
CA GLU A 73 -2.86 -9.82 7.52
C GLU A 73 -3.35 -8.55 6.83
N VAL A 74 -4.56 -8.58 6.29
CA VAL A 74 -5.21 -7.43 5.66
C VAL A 74 -6.51 -7.13 6.37
N ARG A 75 -6.68 -5.88 6.79
CA ARG A 75 -7.90 -5.38 7.43
C ARG A 75 -8.46 -4.21 6.62
N ILE A 76 -9.78 -4.19 6.45
CA ILE A 76 -10.48 -3.09 5.79
C ILE A 76 -11.16 -2.26 6.86
N TYR A 77 -10.86 -0.97 6.90
CA TYR A 77 -11.49 -0.02 7.82
C TYR A 77 -12.35 0.95 7.02
N GLY A 78 -13.66 0.91 7.26
CA GLY A 78 -14.59 1.92 6.74
C GLY A 78 -14.66 3.14 7.65
N ARG A 79 -15.06 4.30 7.11
CA ARG A 79 -15.25 5.54 7.89
C ARG A 79 -16.28 5.37 9.01
N ASN A 80 -17.37 4.67 8.73
CA ASN A 80 -18.48 4.45 9.65
C ASN A 80 -18.91 2.99 9.61
N LYS A 81 -19.52 2.50 10.70
CA LYS A 81 -20.21 1.21 10.72
C LYS A 81 -21.43 1.27 9.78
N PRO A 82 -21.75 0.20 9.01
CA PRO A 82 -22.97 0.17 8.22
C PRO A 82 -24.20 0.37 9.09
N ARG A 83 -25.13 1.21 8.63
CA ARG A 83 -26.34 1.62 9.37
C ARG A 83 -27.60 0.88 8.89
N ASN A 84 -27.53 0.27 7.71
CA ASN A 84 -28.64 -0.43 7.07
C ASN A 84 -28.14 -1.61 6.23
N VAL A 85 -29.05 -2.49 5.84
CA VAL A 85 -28.75 -3.73 5.09
C VAL A 85 -28.07 -3.44 3.75
N ARG A 86 -28.39 -2.32 3.08
CA ARG A 86 -27.74 -1.94 1.82
C ARG A 86 -26.26 -1.61 2.03
N GLU A 87 -25.94 -0.84 3.07
CA GLU A 87 -24.56 -0.51 3.44
C GLU A 87 -23.78 -1.76 3.88
N GLU A 88 -24.43 -2.68 4.62
CA GLU A 88 -23.83 -3.95 5.02
C GLU A 88 -23.50 -4.84 3.82
N PHE A 89 -24.44 -4.98 2.88
CA PHE A 89 -24.20 -5.69 1.62
C PHE A 89 -23.07 -5.06 0.80
N ALA A 90 -23.06 -3.73 0.66
CA ALA A 90 -22.01 -3.02 -0.06
C ALA A 90 -20.62 -3.25 0.56
N MET A 91 -20.53 -3.27 1.89
CA MET A 91 -19.29 -3.57 2.62
C MET A 91 -18.85 -5.03 2.41
N ALA A 92 -19.76 -5.99 2.47
CA ALA A 92 -19.45 -7.40 2.20
C ALA A 92 -18.98 -7.64 0.76
N HIS A 93 -19.62 -6.99 -0.21
CA HIS A 93 -19.20 -7.01 -1.61
C HIS A 93 -17.80 -6.41 -1.79
N THR A 94 -17.53 -5.26 -1.16
CA THR A 94 -16.21 -4.62 -1.19
C THR A 94 -15.14 -5.54 -0.59
N LEU A 95 -15.42 -6.18 0.55
CA LEU A 95 -14.51 -7.12 1.18
C LEU A 95 -14.19 -8.31 0.26
N ALA A 96 -15.19 -8.86 -0.43
CA ALA A 96 -14.99 -9.95 -1.38
C ALA A 96 -14.11 -9.51 -2.58
N ALA A 97 -14.40 -8.35 -3.18
CA ALA A 97 -13.62 -7.82 -4.30
C ALA A 97 -12.17 -7.52 -3.90
N THR A 98 -11.96 -6.89 -2.73
CA THR A 98 -10.62 -6.66 -2.19
C THR A 98 -9.88 -7.97 -1.96
N ARG A 99 -10.53 -8.97 -1.36
CA ARG A 99 -9.91 -10.27 -1.10
C ARG A 99 -9.36 -10.87 -2.38
N ASP A 100 -10.11 -10.82 -3.47
CA ASP A 100 -9.68 -11.43 -4.74
C ASP A 100 -8.42 -10.75 -5.29
N VAL A 101 -8.32 -9.42 -5.24
CA VAL A 101 -7.11 -8.67 -5.62
C VAL A 101 -5.93 -9.00 -4.69
N VAL A 102 -6.15 -9.02 -3.38
CA VAL A 102 -5.08 -9.35 -2.41
C VAL A 102 -4.57 -10.77 -2.63
N VAL A 103 -5.46 -11.72 -2.93
CA VAL A 103 -5.08 -13.11 -3.19
C VAL A 103 -4.26 -13.22 -4.49
N GLU A 104 -4.59 -12.44 -5.53
CA GLU A 104 -3.79 -12.36 -6.76
C GLU A 104 -2.36 -11.91 -6.47
N ASP A 105 -2.19 -10.81 -5.73
CA ASP A 105 -0.87 -10.30 -5.34
C ASP A 105 -0.07 -11.33 -4.54
N MET A 106 -0.71 -12.00 -3.56
CA MET A 106 -0.05 -13.03 -2.75
C MET A 106 0.34 -14.26 -3.58
N ALA A 107 -0.46 -14.62 -4.59
CA ALA A 107 -0.12 -15.69 -5.52
C ALA A 107 1.12 -15.31 -6.34
N MET A 108 1.23 -14.05 -6.79
CA MET A 108 2.41 -13.56 -7.51
C MET A 108 3.66 -13.55 -6.63
N CYS A 109 3.56 -13.09 -5.37
CA CYS A 109 4.68 -13.17 -4.42
C CYS A 109 5.15 -14.61 -4.22
N ARG A 110 4.24 -15.58 -4.17
CA ARG A 110 4.60 -17.00 -4.05
C ARG A 110 5.34 -17.51 -5.28
N LEU A 111 4.91 -17.14 -6.49
CA LEU A 111 5.61 -17.50 -7.72
C LEU A 111 7.01 -16.87 -7.79
N GLN A 112 7.13 -15.60 -7.38
CA GLN A 112 8.44 -14.94 -7.26
C GLN A 112 9.36 -15.70 -6.29
N GLN A 113 8.86 -16.10 -5.11
CA GLN A 113 9.63 -16.87 -4.15
C GLN A 113 10.09 -18.23 -4.71
N ILE A 114 9.24 -18.92 -5.49
CA ILE A 114 9.64 -20.16 -6.18
C ILE A 114 10.77 -19.88 -7.18
N GLY A 115 10.65 -18.81 -7.96
CA GLY A 115 11.68 -18.38 -8.90
C GLY A 115 13.00 -18.04 -8.21
N LEU A 116 12.96 -17.29 -7.11
CA LEU A 116 14.14 -16.93 -6.33
C LEU A 116 14.83 -18.16 -5.73
N ARG A 117 14.04 -19.09 -5.17
CA ARG A 117 14.57 -20.33 -4.58
C ARG A 117 15.22 -21.26 -5.61
N SER A 118 14.88 -21.14 -6.89
CA SER A 118 15.49 -21.95 -7.95
C SER A 118 16.98 -21.69 -8.13
N GLY A 119 17.50 -20.53 -7.69
CA GLY A 119 18.89 -20.13 -7.91
C GLY A 119 19.22 -19.70 -9.35
N GLY A 120 18.26 -19.75 -10.28
CA GLY A 120 18.46 -19.35 -11.68
C GLY A 120 18.71 -17.85 -11.87
N LYS A 121 18.41 -17.03 -10.85
CA LYS A 121 18.79 -15.61 -10.78
C LYS A 121 19.51 -15.36 -9.47
N THR A 122 20.71 -14.77 -9.56
CA THR A 122 21.54 -14.41 -8.40
C THR A 122 21.35 -12.97 -7.94
N HIS A 123 20.77 -12.12 -8.79
CA HIS A 123 20.56 -10.70 -8.52
C HIS A 123 19.20 -10.27 -9.06
N GLN A 124 18.56 -9.32 -8.37
CA GLN A 124 17.34 -8.66 -8.82
C GLN A 124 17.68 -7.23 -9.24
N ASN A 125 17.35 -6.89 -10.49
CA ASN A 125 17.53 -5.54 -11.03
C ASN A 125 16.20 -4.79 -10.94
N PHE A 126 16.22 -3.59 -10.38
CA PHE A 126 15.04 -2.72 -10.36
C PHE A 126 15.04 -1.74 -11.53
N GLY A 127 13.89 -1.61 -12.18
CA GLY A 127 13.66 -0.68 -13.28
C GLY A 127 13.57 0.79 -12.85
N GLN A 128 13.53 1.68 -13.83
CA GLN A 128 13.33 3.12 -13.59
C GLN A 128 11.99 3.41 -12.90
N ASN A 129 10.97 2.59 -13.17
CA ASN A 129 9.64 2.63 -12.59
C ASN A 129 9.55 2.04 -11.16
N GLU A 130 10.66 1.58 -10.58
CA GLU A 130 10.69 0.96 -9.25
C GLU A 130 11.54 1.75 -8.22
N PRO A 131 11.39 3.10 -8.12
CA PRO A 131 12.21 3.89 -7.19
C PRO A 131 11.91 3.55 -5.71
N LEU A 132 10.66 3.19 -5.38
CA LEU A 132 10.26 2.84 -4.02
C LEU A 132 10.86 1.50 -3.57
N LEU A 133 10.95 0.51 -4.47
CA LEU A 133 11.61 -0.76 -4.16
C LEU A 133 13.11 -0.57 -3.96
N ARG A 134 13.76 0.29 -4.76
CA ARG A 134 15.16 0.67 -4.55
C ARG A 134 15.37 1.33 -3.19
N MET A 135 14.48 2.24 -2.79
CA MET A 135 14.56 2.90 -1.48
C MET A 135 14.35 1.90 -0.33
N PHE A 136 13.34 1.03 -0.44
CA PHE A 136 13.06 0.01 0.56
C PHE A 136 14.26 -0.95 0.76
N MET A 137 14.87 -1.43 -0.34
CA MET A 137 16.03 -2.32 -0.25
C MET A 137 17.24 -1.64 0.40
N ARG A 138 17.52 -0.38 0.04
CA ARG A 138 18.58 0.42 0.70
C ARG A 138 18.35 0.51 2.21
N ASP A 139 17.12 0.83 2.62
CA ASP A 139 16.79 1.03 4.04
C ASP A 139 16.81 -0.29 4.82
N TYR A 140 16.39 -1.38 4.18
CA TYR A 140 16.49 -2.74 4.73
C TYR A 140 17.95 -3.18 4.93
N GLU A 141 18.83 -2.94 3.95
CA GLU A 141 20.27 -3.24 4.06
C GLU A 141 20.94 -2.44 5.18
N ALA A 142 20.60 -1.15 5.31
CA ALA A 142 21.08 -0.30 6.40
C ALA A 142 20.63 -0.83 7.77
N PHE A 143 19.37 -1.26 7.89
CA PHE A 143 18.84 -1.89 9.09
C PHE A 143 19.60 -3.17 9.46
N LEU A 144 19.87 -4.06 8.49
CA LEU A 144 20.64 -5.28 8.71
C LEU A 144 22.09 -5.02 9.14
N ALA A 145 22.70 -3.93 8.69
CA ALA A 145 24.04 -3.51 9.10
C ALA A 145 24.11 -2.94 10.53
N GLY A 146 22.99 -2.92 11.26
CA GLY A 146 22.90 -2.32 12.60
C GLY A 146 22.73 -0.79 12.59
N GLY A 147 22.52 -0.20 11.41
CA GLY A 147 22.11 1.19 11.26
C GLY A 147 20.60 1.35 11.49
N GLY A 148 20.17 2.56 11.87
CA GLY A 148 18.76 2.95 11.72
C GLY A 148 18.43 3.25 10.25
N MET A 149 17.22 3.77 9.97
CA MET A 149 16.94 4.38 8.67
C MET A 149 18.01 5.43 8.39
N THR A 150 18.80 5.24 7.34
CA THR A 150 19.96 6.10 7.07
C THR A 150 19.46 7.52 6.85
N PRO A 151 19.89 8.50 7.66
CA PRO A 151 19.53 9.88 7.42
C PRO A 151 19.99 10.26 6.01
N ARG A 152 19.09 10.90 5.28
CA ARG A 152 19.41 11.54 4.01
C ARG A 152 20.50 12.59 4.27
N ALA A 153 21.69 12.39 3.71
CA ALA A 153 22.79 13.34 3.85
C ALA A 153 22.42 14.74 3.30
N ASP A 154 21.46 14.82 2.38
CA ASP A 154 20.90 16.04 1.79
C ASP A 154 19.93 16.83 2.72
N LEU A 155 19.56 16.28 3.88
CA LEU A 155 18.65 16.94 4.83
C LEU A 155 19.33 17.37 6.14
N ALA A 156 20.63 17.09 6.31
CA ALA A 156 21.39 17.51 7.49
C ALA A 156 21.63 19.03 7.54
N ASP A 157 21.51 19.74 6.41
CA ASP A 157 21.81 21.17 6.28
C ASP A 157 20.59 22.08 6.33
N VAL A 158 19.38 21.56 6.57
CA VAL A 158 18.20 22.40 6.76
C VAL A 158 18.07 22.73 8.25
N GLN A 159 18.81 23.74 8.69
CA GLN A 159 18.55 24.39 9.97
C GLN A 159 17.15 25.05 9.91
N VAL A 160 16.29 24.69 10.86
CA VAL A 160 15.04 25.40 11.19
C VAL A 160 15.38 26.63 12.00
#